data_AF-T0L3Y7-F1
#
_entry.id   AF-T0L3Y7-F1
#
_cell.length_a   1.000
_cell.length_b   1.000
_cell.length_c   1.000
_cell.angle_alpha   90.00
_cell.angle_beta   90.00
_cell.angle_gamma   90.00
#
_symmetry.space_group_name_H-M   'P 1'
#
loop_
_entity.id
_entity.type
_entity.pdbx_description
1 polymer ?
#
loop_
_entity_poly.entity_id
_entity_poly.type
_entity_poly.pdbx_seq_one_letter_code
_entity_poly.pdbx_strand_id
1 'polypeptide(L)' 'METNLIVEGFKFMALGMGTVFLFLITLIVLMNLMSTVLHKFFPEPTAASLEPQTANQKDNKKIIAAISAAISHHRQG' A
#
# COMPACT_ATOMS: atom_id res chain seq x y z
N MET A 1 52.12 16.80 -0.38
CA MET A 1 52.06 15.48 0.29
C MET A 1 50.82 15.32 1.19
N GLU A 2 50.19 16.40 1.67
CA GLU A 2 49.02 16.38 2.58
C GLU A 2 47.66 16.06 1.91
N THR A 3 47.47 16.47 0.65
CA THR A 3 46.20 16.31 -0.08
C THR A 3 45.80 14.85 -0.28
N ASN A 4 46.76 13.93 -0.25
CA ASN A 4 46.52 12.50 -0.43
C ASN A 4 45.74 11.92 0.76
N LEU A 5 46.10 12.29 2.00
CA LEU A 5 45.47 11.79 3.22
C LEU A 5 44.02 12.25 3.37
N ILE A 6 43.72 13.48 2.98
CA ILE A 6 42.35 14.03 3.03
C ILE A 6 41.46 13.32 2.00
N VAL A 7 41.96 13.10 0.78
CA VAL A 7 41.26 12.35 -0.26
C VAL A 7 41.05 10.89 0.15
N GLU A 8 42.06 10.29 0.79
CA GLU A 8 41.99 8.91 1.28
C GLU A 8 41.02 8.76 2.45
N GLY A 9 40.99 9.73 3.38
CA GLY A 9 39.97 9.82 4.43
C GLY A 9 38.55 9.94 3.88
N PHE A 10 38.35 10.73 2.82
CA PHE A 10 37.05 10.81 2.15
C PHE A 10 36.64 9.48 1.50
N LYS A 11 37.60 8.75 0.90
CA LYS A 11 37.33 7.39 0.37
C LYS A 11 36.88 6.44 1.49
N PHE A 12 37.53 6.47 2.66
CA PHE A 12 37.11 5.65 3.79
C PHE A 12 35.75 6.06 4.35
N MET A 13 35.44 7.35 4.42
CA MET A 13 34.11 7.83 4.81
C MET A 13 33.02 7.33 3.85
N ALA A 14 33.26 7.44 2.54
CA ALA A 14 32.33 6.95 1.53
C ALA A 14 32.15 5.43 1.61
N LEU A 15 33.23 4.66 1.81
CA LEU A 15 33.17 3.20 2.00
C LEU A 15 32.42 2.81 3.27
N GLY A 16 32.70 3.47 4.40
CA GLY A 16 32.04 3.23 5.67
C GLY A 16 30.54 3.53 5.60
N MET A 17 30.18 4.72 5.12
CA MET A 17 28.78 5.12 4.94
C MET A 17 28.05 4.23 3.94
N GLY A 18 28.68 3.87 2.82
CA GLY A 18 28.10 2.99 1.80
C GLY A 18 27.84 1.58 2.34
N THR A 19 28.77 1.03 3.12
CA THR A 19 28.61 -0.30 3.73
C THR A 19 27.46 -0.32 4.73
N VAL A 20 27.37 0.69 5.61
CA VAL A 20 26.26 0.81 6.56
C VAL A 20 24.93 0.94 5.81
N PHE A 21 24.89 1.76 4.76
CA PHE A 21 23.68 1.93 3.95
C PHE A 21 23.23 0.63 3.28
N LEU A 22 24.15 -0.12 2.67
CA LEU A 22 23.88 -1.45 2.11
C LEU A 22 23.37 -2.44 3.17
N PHE A 23 23.94 -2.40 4.37
CA PHE A 23 23.50 -3.24 5.47
C PHE A 23 22.06 -2.89 5.90
N LEU A 24 21.74 -1.61 6.04
CA LEU A 24 20.38 -1.16 6.37
C LEU A 24 19.37 -1.53 5.28
N ILE A 25 19.71 -1.36 4.00
CA ILE A 25 18.86 -1.82 2.89
C ILE A 25 18.60 -3.33 3.01
N THR A 26 19.65 -4.11 3.27
CA THR A 26 19.54 -5.56 3.43
C THR A 26 18.58 -5.90 4.57
N LEU A 27 18.70 -5.23 5.72
CA LEU A 27 17.77 -5.42 6.84
C LEU A 27 16.32 -5.05 6.48
N ILE A 28 16.11 -3.96 5.76
CA ILE A 28 14.78 -3.56 5.29
C ILE A 28 14.21 -4.62 4.35
N VAL A 29 15.00 -5.15 3.42
CA VAL A 29 14.57 -6.23 2.51
C VAL A 29 14.19 -7.48 3.30
N LEU A 30 14.99 -7.89 4.28
CA LEU A 30 14.66 -9.02 5.16
C LEU A 30 13.37 -8.79 5.93
N MET A 31 13.15 -7.60 6.47
CA MET A 31 11.92 -7.26 7.19
C MET A 31 10.69 -7.27 6.27
N ASN A 32 10.82 -6.78 5.03
CA ASN A 32 9.75 -6.87 4.02
C ASN A 32 9.47 -8.32 3.60
N LEU A 33 10.52 -9.14 3.50
CA LEU A 33 10.37 -10.56 3.21
C LEU A 33 9.60 -11.26 4.33
N MET A 34 9.95 -10.99 5.59
CA MET A 34 9.17 -11.47 6.75
C MET A 34 7.72 -10.98 6.68
N SER A 35 7.47 -9.70 6.39
CA SER A 35 6.11 -9.15 6.25
C SER A 35 5.29 -9.88 5.18
N THR A 36 5.90 -10.19 4.03
CA THR A 36 5.26 -10.89 2.91
C THR A 36 5.00 -12.35 3.25
N VAL A 37 5.97 -13.02 3.89
CA VAL A 37 5.84 -14.41 4.35
C VAL A 37 4.72 -14.48 5.39
N LEU A 38 4.70 -13.57 6.37
CA LEU A 38 3.65 -13.53 7.38
C LEU A 38 2.27 -13.32 6.76
N HIS A 39 2.07 -12.33 5.89
CA HIS A 39 0.78 -12.13 5.21
C HIS A 39 0.33 -13.32 4.36
N LYS A 40 1.28 -14.06 3.76
CA LYS A 40 0.97 -15.19 2.87
C LYS A 40 0.69 -16.49 3.63
N PHE A 41 1.44 -16.79 4.69
CA PHE A 41 1.33 -18.03 5.45
C PHE A 41 0.39 -17.91 6.65
N PHE A 42 0.27 -16.72 7.23
CA PHE A 42 -0.70 -16.37 8.26
C PHE A 42 -1.49 -15.15 7.78
N PRO A 43 -2.37 -15.30 6.77
CA PRO A 43 -3.32 -14.25 6.44
C PRO A 43 -4.10 -13.95 7.72
N GLU A 44 -3.84 -12.80 8.33
CA GLU A 44 -4.75 -12.27 9.33
C GLU A 44 -6.10 -12.18 8.62
N PRO A 45 -7.20 -12.71 9.19
CA PRO A 45 -8.52 -12.41 8.69
C PRO A 45 -8.59 -10.90 8.73
N THR A 46 -8.53 -10.26 7.56
CA THR A 46 -8.83 -8.85 7.41
C THR A 46 -10.14 -8.67 8.15
N ALA A 47 -10.10 -8.07 9.34
CA ALA A 47 -11.27 -7.50 9.95
C ALA A 47 -11.78 -6.60 8.83
N ALA A 48 -12.87 -7.04 8.19
CA ALA A 48 -13.35 -6.49 6.95
C ALA A 48 -13.18 -4.99 7.08
N SER A 49 -12.27 -4.41 6.27
CA SER A 49 -12.15 -2.97 6.22
C SER A 49 -13.58 -2.51 6.08
N LEU A 50 -14.06 -1.74 7.05
CA LEU A 50 -15.27 -0.97 6.90
C LEU A 50 -14.90 0.11 5.88
N GLU A 51 -14.52 -0.28 4.66
CA GLU A 51 -14.84 0.50 3.50
C GLU A 51 -16.32 0.77 3.67
N PRO A 52 -16.76 2.05 3.69
CA PRO A 52 -18.16 2.35 3.61
C PRO A 52 -18.63 1.66 2.34
N GLN A 53 -19.30 0.52 2.53
CA GLN A 53 -19.85 -0.23 1.42
C GLN A 53 -20.61 0.80 0.60
N THR A 54 -20.46 0.70 -0.71
CA THR A 54 -21.25 1.40 -1.72
C THR A 54 -22.74 1.01 -1.63
N ALA A 55 -23.25 0.69 -0.44
CA ALA A 55 -24.65 0.54 -0.05
C ALA A 55 -25.45 1.72 -0.57
N ASN A 56 -24.94 2.95 -0.42
CA ASN A 56 -25.64 4.13 -0.92
C ASN A 56 -25.81 4.09 -2.45
N GLN A 57 -24.83 3.65 -3.23
CA GLN A 57 -24.95 3.63 -4.69
C GLN A 57 -25.87 2.50 -5.19
N LYS A 58 -25.89 1.35 -4.50
CA LYS A 58 -26.78 0.23 -4.80
C LYS A 58 -28.23 0.54 -4.41
N ASP A 59 -28.43 1.21 -3.27
CA ASP A 59 -29.75 1.67 -2.82
C ASP A 59 -30.30 2.77 -3.72
N ASN A 60 -29.48 3.76 -4.10
CA ASN A 60 -29.87 4.79 -5.06
C ASN A 60 -30.29 4.18 -6.41
N LYS A 61 -29.55 3.18 -6.92
CA LYS A 61 -29.92 2.48 -8.15
C LYS A 61 -31.27 1.74 -8.01
N LYS A 62 -31.53 1.13 -6.85
CA LYS A 62 -32.80 0.45 -6.54
C LYS A 62 -33.97 1.43 -6.43
N ILE A 63 -33.76 2.57 -5.78
CA ILE A 63 -34.75 3.65 -5.66
C ILE A 63 -35.10 4.23 -7.04
N ILE A 64 -34.09 4.53 -7.86
CA ILE A 64 -34.29 5.04 -9.23
C ILE A 64 -35.05 4.01 -10.09
N ALA A 65 -34.72 2.72 -9.98
CA ALA A 65 -35.44 1.67 -10.68
C ALA A 65 -36.91 1.55 -10.24
N ALA A 66 -37.19 1.68 -8.94
CA ALA A 66 -38.55 1.66 -8.41
C ALA A 66 -39.39 2.87 -8.89
N ILE A 67 -38.80 4.07 -8.88
CA ILE A 67 -39.45 5.29 -9.38
C ILE A 67 -39.72 5.17 -10.89
N SER A 68 -38.76 4.69 -11.67
CA SER A 68 -38.93 4.49 -13.11
C SER A 68 -40.03 3.48 -13.43
N ALA A 69 -40.09 2.37 -12.68
CA ALA A 69 -41.15 1.37 -12.82
C ALA A 69 -42.54 1.96 -12.47
N ALA A 70 -42.65 2.75 -11.40
CA ALA A 70 -43.88 3.41 -11.02
C ALA A 70 -44.38 4.41 -12.08
N ILE A 71 -43.48 5.22 -12.66
CA ILE A 71 -43.82 6.16 -13.73
C ILE A 71 -44.21 5.42 -15.01
N SER A 72 -43.49 4.35 -15.37
CA SER A 72 -43.84 3.52 -16.53
C SER A 72 -45.22 2.87 -16.36
N HIS A 73 -45.52 2.39 -15.16
CA HIS A 73 -46.81 1.77 -14.87
C HIS A 73 -47.95 2.78 -14.91
N HIS A 74 -47.74 4.01 -14.41
CA HIS A 74 -48.72 5.09 -14.47
C HIS A 74 -49.00 5.60 -15.88
N ARG A 75 -48.04 5.48 -16.81
CA ARG A 75 -48.22 5.88 -18.22
C ARG A 75 -48.81 4.78 -19.11
N GLN A 76 -48.83 3.53 -18.63
CA GLN A 76 -49.35 2.36 -19.36
C GLN A 76 -50.75 1.94 -18.90
N GLY A 77 -51.28 2.57 -17.84
CA GLY A 77 -52.69 2.53 -17.46
C GLY A 77 -53.38 3.82 -17.87
#